data_AF-A0A354Y982-F1
#
_entry.id   AF-A0A354Y982-F1
#
_cell.length_a   1.000
_cell.length_b   1.000
_cell.length_c   1.000
_cell.angle_alpha   90.00
_cell.angle_beta   90.00
_cell.angle_gamma   90.00
#
_symmetry.space_group_name_H-M   'P 1'
#
loop_
_entity.id
_entity.type
_entity.pdbx_description
1 polymer ?
#
loop_
_entity_poly.entity_id
_entity_poly.type
_entity_poly.pdbx_seq_one_letter_code
_entity_poly.pdbx_strand_id
1 'polypeptide(L)'
;MTARLIGRWQLALGRKPLEAVVADAERAGLHRRLGAGSLLVLGVANILGAGIYVVTGAAAASFAGPAVVLSFVLAALACGFTGLCYAELSSVIPVSGSAYSYCYVTLGEGAAWALAWMVILEYLLAAAAVAAGFSGYLSSLLGDLHVQVPMWLATSSVTATQHGGHTELAFSGGVNVVAALAVLGAA
;
A
#
# COMPACT_ATOMS: atom_id res chain seq x y z
N MET A 1 -3.70 -4.35 -42.80
CA MET A 1 -4.32 -4.42 -41.45
C MET A 1 -3.28 -4.49 -40.32
N THR A 2 -2.06 -4.96 -40.57
CA THR A 2 -0.94 -5.05 -39.61
C THR A 2 -0.27 -3.71 -39.25
N ALA A 3 -0.26 -2.72 -40.15
CA ALA A 3 0.36 -1.40 -39.90
C ALA A 3 -0.36 -0.56 -38.82
N ARG A 4 -1.67 -0.75 -38.62
CA ARG A 4 -2.45 -0.02 -37.58
C ARG A 4 -2.23 -0.54 -36.16
N LEU A 5 -1.79 -1.79 -36.02
CA LEU A 5 -1.46 -2.39 -34.72
C LEU A 5 -0.09 -1.89 -34.23
N ILE A 6 0.88 -1.72 -35.12
CA ILE A 6 2.21 -1.17 -34.79
C ILE A 6 2.12 0.30 -34.35
N GLY A 7 1.25 1.10 -34.98
CA GLY A 7 1.00 2.50 -34.58
C GLY A 7 0.34 2.66 -33.20
N ARG A 8 -0.45 1.68 -32.74
CA ARG A 8 -1.05 1.69 -31.38
C ARG A 8 -0.01 1.44 -30.28
N TRP A 9 1.03 0.66 -30.57
CA TRP A 9 2.15 0.47 -29.63
C TRP A 9 3.09 1.68 -29.56
N GLN A 10 3.14 2.50 -30.62
CA GLN A 10 3.87 3.78 -30.60
C GLN A 10 3.15 4.85 -29.77
N LEU A 11 1.81 4.83 -29.75
CA LEU A 11 1.01 5.63 -28.81
C LEU A 11 1.19 5.16 -27.35
N ALA A 12 1.28 3.85 -27.12
CA ALA A 12 1.56 3.29 -25.80
C ALA A 12 2.97 3.63 -25.25
N LEU A 13 3.84 4.28 -26.03
CA LEU A 13 5.13 4.82 -25.60
C LEU A 13 5.12 6.35 -25.51
N GLY A 14 3.97 6.99 -25.75
CA GLY A 14 3.79 8.42 -25.62
C GLY A 14 4.05 8.87 -24.18
N ARG A 15 5.04 9.74 -24.00
CA ARG A 15 5.22 10.47 -22.75
C ARG A 15 4.28 11.67 -22.79
N LYS A 16 3.46 11.85 -21.75
CA LYS A 16 2.71 13.10 -21.61
C LYS A 16 3.71 14.20 -21.27
N PRO A 17 3.73 15.32 -22.01
CA PRO A 17 4.63 16.42 -21.71
C PRO A 17 4.35 16.92 -20.29
N LEU A 18 5.42 17.22 -19.55
CA LEU A 18 5.36 17.64 -18.15
C LEU A 18 4.43 18.85 -17.98
N GLU A 19 4.46 19.76 -18.95
CA GLU A 19 3.65 20.98 -18.98
C GLU A 19 2.15 20.66 -18.98
N ALA A 20 1.73 19.58 -19.65
CA ALA A 20 0.34 19.17 -19.66
C ALA A 20 -0.10 18.56 -18.31
N VAL A 21 0.81 17.87 -17.60
CA VAL A 21 0.52 17.30 -16.27
C VAL A 21 0.46 18.42 -15.21
N VAL A 22 1.35 19.40 -15.30
CA VAL A 22 1.35 20.58 -14.42
C VAL A 22 0.11 21.44 -14.67
N ALA A 23 -0.27 21.67 -15.93
CA ALA A 23 -1.48 22.41 -16.27
C ALA A 23 -2.76 21.73 -15.75
N ASP A 24 -2.83 20.39 -15.78
CA ASP A 24 -3.97 19.66 -15.19
C ASP A 24 -3.98 19.75 -13.66
N ALA A 25 -2.81 19.77 -13.01
CA ALA A 25 -2.71 19.97 -11.56
C ALA A 25 -3.15 21.38 -11.13
N GLU A 26 -2.83 22.42 -11.92
CA GLU A 26 -3.25 23.80 -11.65
C GLU A 26 -4.75 24.00 -11.82
N ARG A 27 -5.41 23.24 -12.70
CA ARG A 27 -6.87 23.25 -12.89
C ARG A 27 -7.65 22.69 -11.70
N ALA A 28 -7.01 21.95 -10.79
CA ALA A 28 -7.68 21.32 -9.65
C ALA A 28 -8.21 22.33 -8.61
N GLY A 29 -7.80 23.61 -8.66
CA GLY A 29 -8.41 24.69 -7.86
C GLY A 29 -8.18 24.62 -6.35
N LEU A 30 -7.31 23.72 -5.87
CA LEU A 30 -7.01 23.57 -4.44
C LEU A 30 -6.00 24.62 -3.95
N HIS A 31 -6.31 25.25 -2.82
CA HIS A 31 -5.39 26.15 -2.13
C HIS A 31 -4.30 25.37 -1.37
N ARG A 32 -3.02 25.67 -1.61
CA ARG A 32 -1.90 25.11 -0.82
C ARG A 32 -1.96 25.62 0.62
N ARG A 33 -2.38 24.75 1.55
CA ARG A 33 -2.45 25.02 2.99
C ARG A 33 -1.53 24.12 3.83
N LEU A 34 -1.07 23.01 3.27
CA LEU A 34 -0.17 22.08 3.96
C LEU A 34 1.26 22.63 3.99
N GLY A 35 1.80 22.84 5.18
CA GLY A 35 3.21 23.16 5.41
C GLY A 35 4.06 21.91 5.66
N ALA A 36 5.38 22.09 5.80
CA ALA A 36 6.33 20.99 5.99
C ALA A 36 5.98 20.10 7.20
N GLY A 37 5.63 20.71 8.34
CA GLY A 37 5.26 19.96 9.55
C GLY A 37 4.01 19.10 9.37
N SER A 38 2.96 19.65 8.76
CA SER A 38 1.74 18.87 8.47
C SER A 38 1.98 17.73 7.48
N LEU A 39 2.88 17.92 6.50
CA LEU A 39 3.25 16.87 5.55
C LEU A 39 4.08 15.77 6.20
N LEU A 40 4.97 16.11 7.13
CA LEU A 40 5.72 15.13 7.92
C LEU A 40 4.79 14.28 8.78
N VAL A 41 3.85 14.90 9.49
CA VAL A 41 2.87 14.17 10.31
C VAL A 41 1.98 13.29 9.43
N LEU A 42 1.52 13.81 8.29
CA LEU A 42 0.75 13.02 7.32
C LEU A 42 1.54 11.79 6.84
N GLY A 43 2.82 11.95 6.51
CA GLY A 43 3.69 10.86 6.10
C GLY A 43 3.87 9.80 7.20
N VAL A 44 4.18 10.22 8.43
CA VAL A 44 4.35 9.30 9.58
C VAL A 44 3.04 8.56 9.88
N ALA A 45 1.91 9.26 9.89
CA ALA A 45 0.59 8.66 10.11
C ALA A 45 0.23 7.63 9.03
N ASN A 46 0.64 7.86 7.78
CA ASN A 46 0.38 6.93 6.68
C ASN A 46 1.29 5.69 6.69
N ILE A 47 2.46 5.75 7.34
CA ILE A 47 3.40 4.63 7.46
C ILE A 47 3.06 3.75 8.68
N LEU A 48 2.63 4.34 9.78
CA LEU A 48 2.27 3.61 11.00
C LEU A 48 0.92 2.89 10.80
N GLY A 49 0.97 1.55 10.70
CA GLY A 49 -0.23 0.73 10.52
C GLY A 49 -0.05 -0.71 11.01
N ALA A 50 -0.85 -1.64 10.49
CA ALA A 50 -0.85 -3.03 10.93
C ALA A 50 0.53 -3.73 10.80
N GLY A 51 1.42 -3.25 9.94
CA GLY A 51 2.76 -3.80 9.77
C GLY A 51 3.57 -3.84 11.08
N ILE A 52 3.68 -2.71 11.78
CA ILE A 52 4.49 -2.65 13.01
C ILE A 52 3.83 -3.40 14.17
N TYR A 53 2.50 -3.43 14.24
CA TYR A 53 1.75 -4.00 15.36
C TYR A 53 1.52 -5.51 15.22
N VAL A 54 1.27 -6.01 14.01
CA VAL A 54 0.91 -7.42 13.78
C VAL A 54 2.09 -8.19 13.20
N VAL A 55 2.68 -7.71 12.10
CA VAL A 55 3.66 -8.47 11.33
C VAL A 55 4.99 -8.56 12.08
N THR A 56 5.37 -7.55 12.85
CA THR A 56 6.61 -7.55 13.66
C THR A 56 6.68 -8.72 14.63
N GLY A 57 5.58 -9.01 15.32
CA GLY A 57 5.52 -10.12 16.28
C GLY A 57 5.70 -11.47 15.60
N ALA A 58 5.01 -11.69 14.47
CA ALA A 58 5.17 -12.90 13.67
C ALA A 58 6.59 -13.01 13.06
N ALA A 59 7.17 -11.90 12.62
CA ALA A 59 8.54 -11.84 12.10
C ALA A 59 9.58 -12.22 13.18
N ALA A 60 9.40 -11.71 14.40
CA ALA A 60 10.25 -12.05 15.53
C ALA A 60 10.08 -13.52 15.95
N ALA A 61 8.85 -14.02 16.03
CA ALA A 61 8.58 -15.39 16.48
C ALA A 61 9.06 -16.45 15.48
N SER A 62 8.87 -16.23 14.18
CA SER A 62 9.05 -17.28 13.17
C SER A 62 10.31 -17.16 12.31
N PHE A 63 10.97 -15.98 12.28
CA PHE A 63 12.10 -15.75 11.36
C PHE A 63 13.37 -15.27 12.07
N ALA A 64 13.33 -14.11 12.73
CA ALA A 64 14.55 -13.42 13.18
C ALA A 64 14.83 -13.54 14.69
N GLY A 65 13.84 -13.91 15.51
CA GLY A 65 14.00 -13.96 16.96
C GLY A 65 14.37 -12.59 17.55
N PRO A 66 15.22 -12.55 18.60
CA PRO A 66 15.72 -11.30 19.18
C PRO A 66 16.47 -10.39 18.19
N ALA A 67 16.98 -10.96 17.09
CA ALA A 67 17.71 -10.22 16.06
C ALA A 67 16.81 -9.45 15.08
N VAL A 68 15.48 -9.48 15.26
CA VAL A 68 14.51 -8.75 14.40
C VAL A 68 14.84 -7.25 14.28
N VAL A 69 15.45 -6.65 15.31
CA VAL A 69 15.89 -5.25 15.30
C VAL A 69 16.91 -4.99 14.19
N LEU A 70 17.84 -5.93 13.95
CA LEU A 70 18.82 -5.80 12.86
C LEU A 70 18.15 -5.82 11.49
N SER A 71 17.11 -6.65 11.32
CA SER A 71 16.29 -6.67 10.10
C SER A 71 15.60 -5.33 9.87
N PHE A 72 15.06 -4.69 10.92
CA PHE A 72 14.47 -3.36 10.82
C PHE A 72 15.48 -2.27 10.48
N VAL A 73 16.70 -2.33 11.04
CA VAL A 73 17.75 -1.36 10.71
C VAL A 73 18.13 -1.45 9.24
N LEU A 74 18.32 -2.67 8.71
CA LEU A 74 18.61 -2.87 7.29
C LEU A 74 17.46 -2.40 6.38
N ALA A 75 16.21 -2.72 6.75
CA ALA A 75 15.04 -2.25 6.03
C ALA A 75 14.94 -0.72 6.05
N ALA A 76 15.19 -0.08 7.18
CA ALA A 76 15.17 1.38 7.32
C ALA A 76 16.23 2.06 6.45
N LEU A 77 17.44 1.48 6.33
CA LEU A 77 18.47 1.98 5.42
C LEU A 77 18.03 1.89 3.96
N ALA A 78 17.48 0.75 3.54
CA ALA A 78 16.96 0.57 2.18
C ALA A 78 15.82 1.56 1.87
N CYS A 79 14.85 1.69 2.77
CA CYS A 79 13.77 2.68 2.66
C CYS A 79 14.29 4.12 2.65
N GLY A 80 15.36 4.41 3.40
CA GLY A 80 16.01 5.73 3.40
C GLY A 80 16.55 6.10 2.02
N PHE A 81 17.29 5.20 1.36
CA PHE A 81 17.76 5.43 0.00
C PHE A 81 16.61 5.60 -1.00
N THR A 82 15.58 4.75 -0.92
CA THR A 82 14.38 4.91 -1.75
C THR A 82 13.70 6.26 -1.49
N GLY A 83 13.60 6.68 -0.24
CA GLY A 83 13.04 7.97 0.16
C GLY A 83 13.78 9.16 -0.44
N LEU A 84 15.12 9.12 -0.49
CA LEU A 84 15.94 10.16 -1.14
C LEU A 84 15.63 10.27 -2.64
N CYS A 85 15.53 9.14 -3.35
CA CYS A 85 15.19 9.14 -4.78
C CYS A 85 13.78 9.71 -5.03
N TYR A 86 12.81 9.39 -4.18
CA TYR A 86 11.46 9.96 -4.26
C TYR A 86 11.44 11.45 -3.91
N ALA A 87 12.26 11.91 -2.97
CA ALA A 87 12.38 13.33 -2.64
C ALA A 87 12.89 14.15 -3.83
N GLU A 88 13.93 13.68 -4.52
CA GLU A 88 14.45 14.30 -5.75
C GLU A 88 13.35 14.39 -6.81
N LEU A 89 12.66 13.28 -7.08
CA LEU A 89 11.62 13.20 -8.11
C LEU A 89 10.41 14.09 -7.80
N SER A 90 10.01 14.16 -6.53
CA SER A 90 8.91 15.04 -6.07
C SER A 90 9.25 16.53 -6.18
N SER A 91 10.52 16.89 -6.08
CA SER A 91 10.99 18.27 -6.26
C SER A 91 11.01 18.70 -7.73
N VAL A 92 11.28 17.75 -8.64
CA VAL A 92 11.32 17.98 -10.10
C VAL A 92 9.92 17.97 -10.72
N ILE A 93 9.02 17.10 -10.22
CA ILE A 93 7.68 16.89 -10.77
C ILE A 93 6.64 17.23 -9.68
N PRO A 94 6.36 18.52 -9.42
CA PRO A 94 5.53 18.98 -8.30
C PRO A 94 4.03 18.85 -8.60
N VAL A 95 3.61 17.65 -9.01
CA VAL A 95 2.23 17.32 -9.36
C VAL A 95 1.64 16.38 -8.32
N SER A 96 0.33 16.44 -8.12
CA SER A 96 -0.39 15.49 -7.26
C SER A 96 -0.49 14.14 -7.99
N GLY A 97 0.60 13.39 -7.97
CA GLY A 97 0.74 12.13 -8.67
C GLY A 97 1.82 11.29 -8.02
N SER A 98 1.45 10.10 -7.56
CA SER A 98 2.39 9.13 -6.97
C SER A 98 3.29 8.52 -8.05
N ALA A 99 3.94 7.39 -7.77
CA ALA A 99 4.89 6.70 -8.65
C ALA A 99 4.42 6.53 -10.11
N TYR A 100 3.11 6.37 -10.33
CA TYR A 100 2.49 6.35 -11.65
C TYR A 100 2.84 7.57 -12.51
N SER A 101 2.65 8.78 -11.98
CA SER A 101 2.89 10.01 -12.73
C SER A 101 4.37 10.18 -13.05
N TYR A 102 5.23 9.74 -12.14
CA TYR A 102 6.68 9.76 -12.37
C TYR A 102 7.09 8.81 -13.50
N CYS A 103 6.57 7.58 -13.51
CA CYS A 103 6.83 6.63 -14.61
C CYS A 103 6.20 7.08 -15.93
N TYR A 104 5.06 7.76 -15.91
CA TYR A 104 4.42 8.28 -17.11
C TYR A 104 5.28 9.34 -17.81
N VAL A 105 5.91 10.23 -17.03
CA VAL A 105 6.81 11.28 -17.55
C VAL A 105 8.16 10.69 -18.01
N THR A 106 8.70 9.70 -17.30
CA THR A 106 10.06 9.20 -17.52
C THR A 106 10.15 7.99 -18.46
N LEU A 107 9.28 6.99 -18.31
CA LEU A 107 9.32 5.72 -19.06
C LEU A 107 8.23 5.63 -20.15
N GLY A 108 7.18 6.44 -20.06
CA GLY A 108 6.07 6.45 -21.02
C GLY A 108 4.89 5.57 -20.60
N GLU A 109 3.84 5.59 -21.42
CA GLU A 109 2.51 5.07 -21.05
C GLU A 109 2.48 3.56 -20.76
N GLY A 110 3.25 2.72 -21.45
CA GLY A 110 3.23 1.27 -21.26
C GLY A 110 3.77 0.83 -19.89
N ALA A 111 4.90 1.40 -19.48
CA ALA A 111 5.47 1.14 -18.15
C ALA A 111 4.59 1.75 -17.05
N ALA A 112 4.05 2.95 -17.27
CA ALA A 112 3.14 3.59 -16.34
C ALA A 112 1.84 2.78 -16.17
N TRP A 113 1.31 2.19 -17.23
CA TRP A 113 0.12 1.34 -17.18
C TRP A 113 0.35 0.05 -16.38
N ALA A 114 1.48 -0.61 -16.59
CA ALA A 114 1.85 -1.77 -15.79
C ALA A 114 2.01 -1.39 -14.30
N LEU A 115 2.70 -0.27 -14.02
CA LEU A 115 2.87 0.22 -12.66
C LEU A 115 1.53 0.62 -12.02
N ALA A 116 0.60 1.21 -12.77
CA ALA A 116 -0.73 1.57 -12.28
C ALA A 116 -1.46 0.33 -11.74
N TRP A 117 -1.44 -0.78 -12.51
CA TRP A 117 -2.04 -2.03 -12.06
C TRP A 117 -1.34 -2.59 -10.82
N MET A 118 0.00 -2.56 -10.77
CA MET A 118 0.73 -3.02 -9.58
C MET A 118 0.38 -2.18 -8.35
N VAL A 119 0.32 -0.86 -8.50
CA VAL A 119 -0.02 0.07 -7.41
C VAL A 119 -1.46 -0.14 -6.93
N ILE A 120 -2.42 -0.34 -7.84
CA ILE A 120 -3.80 -0.67 -7.46
C ILE A 120 -3.84 -1.96 -6.63
N LEU A 121 -3.18 -3.02 -7.09
CA LEU A 121 -3.13 -4.30 -6.37
C LEU A 121 -2.44 -4.16 -5.01
N GLU A 122 -1.37 -3.39 -4.94
CA GLU A 122 -0.65 -3.11 -3.70
C GLU A 122 -1.53 -2.38 -2.68
N TYR A 123 -2.24 -1.32 -3.09
CA TYR A 123 -3.16 -0.61 -2.20
C TYR A 123 -4.33 -1.50 -1.74
N LEU A 124 -4.86 -2.37 -2.62
CA LEU A 124 -5.89 -3.34 -2.24
C LEU A 124 -5.38 -4.33 -1.19
N LEU A 125 -4.19 -4.88 -1.41
CA LEU A 125 -3.57 -5.83 -0.47
C LEU A 125 -3.24 -5.15 0.86
N ALA A 126 -2.70 -3.93 0.83
CA ALA A 126 -2.39 -3.14 2.02
C ALA A 126 -3.65 -2.82 2.82
N ALA A 127 -4.74 -2.38 2.17
CA ALA A 127 -6.01 -2.12 2.83
C ALA A 127 -6.59 -3.38 3.48
N ALA A 128 -6.55 -4.51 2.77
CA ALA A 128 -6.98 -5.80 3.32
C ALA A 128 -6.15 -6.24 4.53
N ALA A 129 -4.81 -6.10 4.46
CA ALA A 129 -3.90 -6.44 5.55
C ALA A 129 -4.13 -5.56 6.79
N VAL A 130 -4.34 -4.25 6.60
CA VAL A 130 -4.63 -3.31 7.70
C VAL A 130 -5.97 -3.65 8.36
N ALA A 131 -7.00 -3.90 7.57
CA ALA A 131 -8.33 -4.24 8.08
C ALA A 131 -8.32 -5.57 8.85
N ALA A 132 -7.60 -6.58 8.35
CA ALA A 132 -7.43 -7.85 9.05
C ALA A 132 -6.66 -7.67 10.38
N GLY A 133 -5.59 -6.87 10.39
CA GLY A 133 -4.84 -6.55 11.59
C GLY A 133 -5.69 -5.83 12.64
N PHE A 134 -6.45 -4.82 12.22
CA PHE A 134 -7.38 -4.11 13.10
C PHE A 134 -8.47 -5.04 13.66
N SER A 135 -9.04 -5.90 12.82
CA SER A 135 -10.04 -6.88 13.27
C SER A 135 -9.48 -7.85 14.31
N GLY A 136 -8.23 -8.28 14.20
CA GLY A 136 -7.58 -9.14 15.21
C GLY A 136 -7.38 -8.43 16.55
N TYR A 137 -6.99 -7.16 16.52
CA TYR A 137 -6.87 -6.35 17.74
C TYR A 137 -8.23 -6.09 18.39
N LEU A 138 -9.23 -5.73 17.59
CA LEU A 138 -10.57 -5.43 18.10
C LEU A 138 -11.23 -6.68 18.71
N SER A 139 -11.09 -7.85 18.08
CA SER A 139 -11.63 -9.11 18.63
C SER A 139 -10.95 -9.48 19.94
N SER A 140 -9.63 -9.27 20.06
CA SER A 140 -8.89 -9.49 21.32
C SER A 140 -9.38 -8.54 22.43
N LEU A 141 -9.55 -7.25 22.12
CA LEU A 141 -10.07 -6.26 23.06
C LEU A 141 -11.50 -6.58 23.53
N LEU A 142 -12.37 -7.03 22.63
CA LEU A 142 -13.73 -7.46 22.99
C LEU A 142 -13.70 -8.73 23.86
N GLY A 143 -12.75 -9.64 23.61
CA GLY A 143 -12.48 -10.79 24.47
C GLY A 143 -12.12 -10.39 25.90
N ASP A 144 -11.23 -9.41 26.07
CA ASP A 144 -10.86 -8.85 27.39
C ASP A 144 -12.06 -8.20 28.10
N LEU A 145 -13.03 -7.69 27.34
CA LEU A 145 -14.29 -7.12 27.83
C LEU A 145 -15.41 -8.18 28.04
N HIS A 146 -15.08 -9.48 27.95
CA HIS A 146 -16.02 -10.61 28.02
C HIS A 146 -17.11 -10.62 26.92
N VAL A 147 -16.97 -9.85 25.85
CA VAL A 147 -17.86 -9.88 24.68
C VAL A 147 -17.32 -10.89 23.67
N GLN A 148 -17.93 -12.07 23.62
CA GLN A 148 -17.53 -13.11 22.67
C GLN A 148 -18.05 -12.78 21.26
N VAL A 149 -17.14 -12.35 20.38
CA VAL A 149 -17.46 -12.20 18.96
C VAL A 149 -17.50 -13.60 18.32
N PRO A 150 -18.59 -13.99 17.65
CA PRO A 150 -18.65 -15.28 16.97
C PRO A 150 -17.53 -15.44 15.95
N MET A 151 -16.84 -16.59 15.96
CA MET A 151 -15.66 -16.86 15.13
C MET A 151 -15.94 -16.66 13.62
N TRP A 152 -17.16 -16.91 13.15
CA TRP A 152 -17.55 -16.72 11.75
C TRP A 152 -17.56 -15.26 11.28
N LEU A 153 -17.63 -14.28 12.20
CA LEU A 153 -17.60 -12.83 11.91
C LEU A 153 -16.18 -12.22 11.92
N ALA A 154 -15.24 -12.88 12.58
CA ALA A 154 -13.89 -12.37 12.81
C ALA A 154 -12.82 -13.10 11.99
N THR A 155 -13.16 -14.26 11.40
CA THR A 155 -12.21 -15.05 10.61
C THR A 155 -12.17 -14.54 9.18
N SER A 156 -10.97 -14.27 8.67
CA SER A 156 -10.74 -13.94 7.27
C SER A 156 -11.15 -15.10 6.36
N SER A 157 -11.75 -14.78 5.22
CA SER A 157 -12.26 -15.77 4.25
C SER A 157 -11.17 -16.68 3.68
N VAL A 158 -9.95 -16.14 3.56
CA VAL A 158 -8.74 -16.89 3.20
C VAL A 158 -7.74 -16.74 4.33
N THR A 159 -7.29 -17.88 4.87
CA THR A 159 -6.23 -17.95 5.88
C THR A 159 -5.08 -18.74 5.31
N ALA A 160 -3.86 -18.20 5.41
CA ALA A 160 -2.65 -18.93 5.11
C ALA A 160 -2.19 -19.65 6.38
N THR A 161 -2.36 -20.97 6.44
CA THR A 161 -1.88 -21.79 7.56
C THR A 161 -0.56 -22.45 7.17
N GLN A 162 0.47 -22.27 8.00
CA GLN A 162 1.75 -22.95 7.82
C GLN A 162 1.63 -24.36 8.40
N HIS A 163 1.72 -25.38 7.56
CA HIS A 163 1.82 -26.78 7.99
C HIS A 163 3.13 -27.37 7.46
N GLY A 164 4.04 -27.73 8.36
CA GLY A 164 5.28 -28.44 8.00
C GLY A 164 6.22 -27.70 7.02
N GLY A 165 6.25 -26.36 7.05
CA GLY A 165 7.09 -25.56 6.15
C GLY A 165 6.46 -25.23 4.78
N HIS A 166 5.21 -25.66 4.54
CA HIS A 166 4.43 -25.28 3.37
C HIS A 166 3.28 -24.33 3.76
N THR A 167 3.08 -23.30 2.94
CA THR A 167 1.95 -22.37 3.05
C THR A 167 0.73 -22.98 2.39
N GLU A 168 -0.23 -23.47 3.18
CA GLU A 168 -1.52 -23.90 2.65
C GLU A 168 -2.53 -22.75 2.77
N LEU A 169 -3.21 -22.46 1.66
CA LEU A 169 -4.30 -21.49 1.62
C LEU A 169 -5.60 -22.23 1.95
N ALA A 170 -6.09 -22.07 3.17
CA ALA A 170 -7.37 -22.63 3.59
C ALA A 170 -8.48 -21.58 3.42
N PHE A 171 -9.56 -21.96 2.74
CA PHE A 171 -10.80 -21.20 2.75
C PHE A 171 -11.56 -21.53 4.03
N SER A 172 -11.54 -20.60 4.99
CA SER A 172 -12.11 -20.83 6.33
C SER A 172 -13.65 -20.78 6.35
N GLY A 173 -14.28 -20.35 5.26
CA GLY A 173 -15.74 -20.20 5.14
C GLY A 173 -16.33 -19.05 5.96
N GLY A 174 -15.52 -18.32 6.73
CA GLY A 174 -15.92 -17.13 7.50
C GLY A 174 -15.82 -15.84 6.68
N VAL A 175 -16.54 -14.80 7.11
CA VAL A 175 -16.42 -13.45 6.54
C VAL A 175 -15.95 -12.54 7.66
N ASN A 176 -14.81 -11.87 7.46
CA ASN A 176 -14.34 -10.88 8.40
C ASN A 176 -15.14 -9.58 8.24
N VAL A 177 -16.30 -9.54 8.89
CA VAL A 177 -17.23 -8.41 8.82
C VAL A 177 -16.64 -7.18 9.51
N VAL A 178 -15.83 -7.37 10.55
CA VAL A 178 -15.12 -6.28 11.22
C VAL A 178 -14.12 -5.60 10.28
N ALA A 179 -13.33 -6.40 9.55
CA ALA A 179 -12.43 -5.89 8.53
C ALA A 179 -13.20 -5.21 7.38
N ALA A 180 -14.30 -5.81 6.91
CA ALA A 180 -15.12 -5.21 5.86
C ALA A 180 -15.71 -3.85 6.28
N LEU A 181 -16.23 -3.74 7.49
CA LEU A 181 -16.72 -2.48 8.05
C LEU A 181 -15.60 -1.47 8.26
N ALA A 182 -14.41 -1.91 8.70
CA ALA A 182 -13.26 -1.02 8.84
C ALA A 182 -12.82 -0.44 7.50
N VAL A 183 -12.84 -1.23 6.42
CA VAL A 183 -12.55 -0.74 5.06
C VAL A 183 -13.65 0.23 4.59
N LEU A 184 -14.92 -0.11 4.78
CA LEU A 184 -16.05 0.74 4.36
C LEU A 184 -16.13 2.06 5.15
N GLY A 185 -15.78 2.05 6.44
CA GLY A 185 -15.77 3.26 7.28
C GLY A 185 -14.55 4.16 7.04
N ALA A 186 -13.53 3.67 6.34
CA ALA A 186 -12.33 4.43 5.98
C ALA A 186 -12.37 5.00 4.54
N ALA A 187 -13.37 4.60 3.74
CA ALA A 187 -13.62 5.09 2.38
C ALA A 187 -14.57 6.29 2.37
#